data_AF-A0A0L0DBQ0-F1
#
_entry.id   AF-A0A0L0DBQ0-F1
#
_cell.length_a   1.000
_cell.length_b   1.000
_cell.length_c   1.000
_cell.angle_alpha   90.00
_cell.angle_beta   90.00
_cell.angle_gamma   90.00
#
_symmetry.space_group_name_H-M   'P 1'
#
loop_
_entity.id
_entity.type
_entity.pdbx_description
1 polymer ?
#
loop_
_entity_poly.entity_id
_entity_poly.type
_entity_poly.pdbx_seq_one_letter_code
_entity_poly.pdbx_strand_id
1 'polypeptide(L)'
;MRIIYAQEPYPETTEPGAIFLAGPTVRLDKTPHLTSWRVEAVARLEELGFQGDVYVPEESPEMAASNVNIFEGYADQVEWEESGIARADVVVFWIPRDLVTLPGLTTNDEWGGLKMSGRAMLGAPPDAPKTGYQLYYARKYGAPAFDNLSDLLAAAVAAIGRGARRVGGDASAPLLLWRSPAFRAWHKALGSAGNELRDLRIEWVAPIGSSAPEFFGISASVFVAADDAVVTQTVVLRPDIDALVLLTDEHAPRVALITGPIATLTGDPGVGTSLGIKLDPSRLVRVGSGALASAAATSGQAHVFGYKLRSSEAEAVEAGGRRLVEMPTGWTWPPSA
;
A
#
# COMPACT_ATOMS: atom_id res chain seq x y z
N MET A 1 10.15 -20.66 9.37
CA MET A 1 8.98 -19.80 9.67
C MET A 1 9.21 -19.12 11.01
N ARG A 2 8.86 -17.84 11.15
CA ARG A 2 8.85 -17.13 12.43
C ARG A 2 7.42 -16.69 12.72
N ILE A 3 6.93 -17.00 13.92
CA ILE A 3 5.58 -16.63 14.35
C ILE A 3 5.73 -15.43 15.30
N ILE A 4 4.92 -14.40 15.08
CA ILE A 4 4.90 -13.20 15.92
C ILE A 4 3.47 -13.05 16.42
N TYR A 5 3.31 -13.16 17.74
CA TYR A 5 2.02 -13.05 18.41
C TYR A 5 1.72 -11.61 18.83
N ALA A 6 0.45 -11.33 19.14
CA ALA A 6 0.08 -10.06 19.75
C ALA A 6 0.92 -9.82 21.02
N GLN A 7 1.24 -8.55 21.29
CA GLN A 7 2.13 -8.10 22.37
C GLN A 7 3.63 -8.36 22.14
N GLU A 8 4.02 -9.11 21.10
CA GLU A 8 5.42 -9.22 20.70
C GLU A 8 5.80 -8.08 19.74
N PRO A 9 7.00 -7.50 19.87
CA PRO A 9 7.46 -6.46 18.94
C PRO A 9 7.66 -7.06 17.55
N TYR A 10 7.25 -6.30 16.53
CA TYR A 10 7.56 -6.67 15.16
C TYR A 10 9.09 -6.65 14.93
N PRO A 11 9.63 -7.65 14.22
CA PRO A 11 11.05 -7.70 13.90
C PRO A 11 11.42 -6.55 12.96
N GLU A 12 12.66 -6.05 13.09
CA GLU A 12 13.26 -5.09 12.14
C GLU A 12 13.43 -5.67 10.74
N THR A 13 13.32 -6.98 10.60
CA THR A 13 13.50 -7.73 9.36
C THR A 13 12.19 -8.40 8.98
N THR A 14 11.89 -8.43 7.68
CA THR A 14 10.88 -9.34 7.12
C THR A 14 11.59 -10.37 6.26
N GLU A 15 11.43 -11.64 6.61
CA GLU A 15 12.09 -12.77 5.94
C GLU A 15 11.05 -13.61 5.21
N PRO A 16 11.37 -14.18 4.05
CA PRO A 16 11.25 -13.50 2.76
C PRO A 16 9.82 -12.98 2.43
N GLY A 17 8.82 -13.23 3.26
CA GLY A 17 7.54 -12.55 3.18
C GLY A 17 6.73 -12.73 4.47
N ALA A 18 5.65 -12.00 4.60
CA ALA A 18 4.81 -11.98 5.79
C ALA A 18 3.35 -12.30 5.46
N ILE A 19 2.72 -13.15 6.28
CA ILE A 19 1.29 -13.45 6.25
C ILE A 19 0.66 -12.96 7.55
N PHE A 20 -0.39 -12.15 7.46
CA PHE A 20 -1.23 -11.83 8.62
C PHE A 20 -2.46 -12.73 8.64
N LEU A 21 -2.73 -13.38 9.77
CA LEU A 21 -3.89 -14.26 9.97
C LEU A 21 -5.08 -13.47 10.54
N ALA A 22 -5.79 -12.77 9.66
CA ALA A 22 -7.00 -12.04 10.01
C ALA A 22 -8.22 -12.98 10.08
N GLY A 23 -9.14 -12.66 10.97
CA GLY A 23 -10.32 -13.49 11.19
C GLY A 23 -10.84 -13.41 12.62
N PRO A 24 -12.00 -14.02 12.87
CA PRO A 24 -12.57 -14.08 14.21
C PRO A 24 -11.58 -14.73 15.20
N THR A 25 -11.44 -14.12 16.38
CA THR A 25 -10.58 -14.62 17.46
C THR A 25 -11.40 -15.32 18.53
N VAL A 26 -10.95 -16.52 18.93
CA VAL A 26 -11.57 -17.28 20.04
C VAL A 26 -11.33 -16.53 21.34
N ARG A 27 -12.40 -16.33 22.11
CA ARG A 27 -12.33 -15.70 23.43
C ARG A 27 -12.44 -16.79 24.49
N LEU A 28 -11.30 -17.18 25.08
CA LEU A 28 -11.23 -18.34 25.97
C LEU A 28 -12.11 -18.19 27.22
N ASP A 29 -12.33 -16.95 27.69
CA ASP A 29 -13.26 -16.64 28.80
C ASP A 29 -14.72 -16.98 28.46
N LYS A 30 -15.12 -16.86 27.19
CA LYS A 30 -16.49 -17.14 26.72
C LYS A 30 -16.65 -18.53 26.11
N THR A 31 -15.59 -19.05 25.52
CA THR A 31 -15.60 -20.27 24.68
C THR A 31 -14.39 -21.16 24.97
N PRO A 32 -14.20 -21.64 26.21
CA PRO A 32 -12.98 -22.35 26.62
C PRO A 32 -12.76 -23.70 25.94
N HIS A 33 -13.79 -24.23 25.28
CA HIS A 33 -13.74 -25.50 24.54
C HIS A 33 -13.35 -25.35 23.08
N LEU A 34 -13.27 -24.11 22.57
CA LEU A 34 -12.88 -23.86 21.19
C LEU A 34 -11.36 -23.71 21.08
N THR A 35 -10.80 -24.37 20.08
CA THR A 35 -9.41 -24.16 19.66
C THR A 35 -9.38 -23.11 18.56
N SER A 36 -8.42 -22.20 18.62
CA SER A 36 -8.21 -21.21 17.55
C SER A 36 -7.89 -21.91 16.23
N TRP A 37 -8.56 -21.50 15.15
CA TRP A 37 -8.26 -21.95 13.79
C TRP A 37 -6.84 -21.56 13.35
N ARG A 38 -6.23 -20.57 14.02
CA ARG A 38 -4.86 -20.14 13.73
C ARG A 38 -3.83 -21.20 14.10
N VAL A 39 -4.14 -22.09 15.06
CA VAL A 39 -3.29 -23.26 15.37
C VAL A 39 -3.20 -24.18 14.15
N GLU A 40 -4.34 -24.50 13.53
CA GLU A 40 -4.35 -25.27 12.28
C GLU A 40 -3.63 -24.51 11.17
N ALA A 41 -3.89 -23.21 11.02
CA ALA A 41 -3.27 -22.41 9.97
C ALA A 41 -1.73 -22.40 10.05
N VAL A 42 -1.17 -22.23 11.26
CA VAL A 42 0.27 -22.28 11.50
C VAL A 42 0.83 -23.65 11.11
N ALA A 43 0.22 -24.75 11.57
CA ALA A 43 0.64 -26.10 11.22
C ALA A 43 0.62 -26.33 9.69
N ARG A 44 -0.42 -25.85 8.99
CA ARG A 44 -0.50 -25.94 7.52
C ARG A 44 0.59 -25.12 6.82
N LEU A 45 0.92 -23.93 7.32
CA LEU A 45 2.00 -23.13 6.77
C LEU A 45 3.37 -23.82 6.94
N GLU A 46 3.58 -24.53 8.05
CA GLU A 46 4.76 -25.38 8.26
C GLU A 46 4.79 -26.55 7.28
N GLU A 47 3.67 -27.26 7.09
CA GLU A 47 3.54 -28.35 6.10
C GLU A 47 3.83 -27.88 4.67
N LEU A 48 3.39 -26.66 4.32
CA LEU A 48 3.66 -26.01 3.03
C LEU A 48 5.13 -25.54 2.90
N GLY A 49 5.93 -25.66 3.95
CA GLY A 49 7.34 -25.26 3.96
C GLY A 49 7.53 -23.74 3.95
N PHE A 50 6.54 -22.96 4.40
CA PHE A 50 6.64 -21.50 4.44
C PHE A 50 7.77 -21.07 5.37
N GLN A 51 8.68 -20.23 4.87
CA GLN A 51 9.87 -19.80 5.62
C GLN A 51 9.75 -18.40 6.21
N GLY A 52 8.66 -17.69 5.93
CA GLY A 52 8.53 -16.30 6.32
C GLY A 52 7.92 -16.04 7.68
N ASP A 53 7.46 -14.80 7.84
CA ASP A 53 6.82 -14.29 9.05
C ASP A 53 5.31 -14.56 9.04
N VAL A 54 4.77 -14.97 10.19
CA VAL A 54 3.34 -15.18 10.41
C VAL A 54 2.90 -14.30 11.57
N TYR A 55 2.05 -13.32 11.30
CA TYR A 55 1.50 -12.42 12.30
C TYR A 55 0.16 -12.99 12.80
N VAL A 56 0.10 -13.27 14.09
CA VAL A 56 -1.03 -13.90 14.77
C VAL A 56 -1.60 -12.91 15.77
N PRO A 57 -2.82 -12.34 15.55
CA PRO A 57 -3.43 -11.36 16.45
C PRO A 57 -4.01 -11.98 17.74
N GLU A 58 -3.37 -13.03 18.23
CA GLU A 58 -3.69 -13.71 19.48
C GLU A 58 -2.43 -13.69 20.35
N GLU A 59 -2.59 -13.81 21.67
CA GLU A 59 -1.46 -13.98 22.58
C GLU A 59 -0.74 -15.30 22.28
N SER A 60 0.58 -15.33 22.52
CA SER A 60 1.30 -16.60 22.48
C SER A 60 0.81 -17.52 23.60
N PRO A 61 0.91 -18.85 23.45
CA PRO A 61 0.53 -19.79 24.51
C PRO A 61 1.24 -19.52 25.85
N GLU A 62 2.48 -19.04 25.79
CA GLU A 62 3.31 -18.70 26.94
C GLU A 62 2.78 -17.44 27.64
N MET A 63 2.44 -16.40 26.86
CA MET A 63 1.83 -15.17 27.38
C MET A 63 0.48 -15.43 28.02
N ALA A 64 -0.40 -16.18 27.35
CA ALA A 64 -1.71 -16.55 27.87
C ALA A 64 -1.62 -17.32 29.21
N ALA A 65 -0.58 -18.15 29.39
CA ALA A 65 -0.34 -18.88 30.63
C ALA A 65 0.22 -18.01 31.76
N SER A 66 0.87 -16.89 31.43
CA SER A 66 1.56 -16.03 32.40
C SER A 66 0.65 -15.04 33.13
N ASN A 67 -0.57 -14.79 32.63
CA ASN A 67 -1.47 -13.70 33.06
C ASN A 67 -0.82 -12.31 33.04
N VAL A 68 0.28 -12.12 32.31
CA VAL A 68 0.88 -10.82 32.05
C VAL A 68 0.22 -10.25 30.82
N ASN A 69 -0.19 -8.98 30.88
CA ASN A 69 -0.62 -8.22 29.71
C ASN A 69 0.31 -7.01 29.57
N ILE A 70 0.99 -6.92 28.44
CA ILE A 70 1.92 -5.83 28.11
C ILE A 70 1.15 -4.63 27.56
N PHE A 71 0.01 -4.87 26.90
CA PHE A 71 -0.84 -3.81 26.40
C PHE A 71 -1.58 -3.12 27.56
N GLU A 72 -1.54 -1.79 27.57
CA GLU A 72 -2.22 -0.95 28.55
C GLU A 72 -3.73 -0.89 28.27
N GLY A 73 -4.16 -1.22 27.04
CA GLY A 73 -5.56 -1.31 26.69
C GLY A 73 -5.86 -1.77 25.26
N TYR A 74 -7.12 -1.61 24.89
CA TYR A 74 -7.64 -2.01 23.57
C TYR A 74 -6.96 -1.29 22.40
N ALA A 75 -6.51 -0.05 22.60
CA ALA A 75 -5.84 0.72 21.56
C ALA A 75 -4.52 0.08 21.10
N ASP A 76 -3.72 -0.46 22.04
CA ASP A 76 -2.45 -1.09 21.70
C ASP A 76 -2.63 -2.37 20.85
N GLN A 77 -3.69 -3.13 21.12
CA GLN A 77 -4.08 -4.27 20.29
C GLN A 77 -4.41 -3.83 18.87
N VAL A 78 -5.21 -2.77 18.72
CA VAL A 78 -5.59 -2.23 17.41
C VAL A 78 -4.34 -1.74 16.66
N GLU A 79 -3.47 -0.97 17.30
CA GLU A 79 -2.23 -0.47 16.69
C GLU A 79 -1.28 -1.61 16.28
N TRP A 80 -1.19 -2.66 17.09
CA TRP A 80 -0.41 -3.85 16.74
C TRP A 80 -1.00 -4.56 15.52
N GLU A 81 -2.32 -4.75 15.47
CA GLU A 81 -3.01 -5.38 14.33
C GLU A 81 -2.85 -4.57 13.05
N GLU A 82 -3.07 -3.25 13.12
CA GLU A 82 -2.90 -2.34 11.98
C GLU A 82 -1.47 -2.34 11.46
N SER A 83 -0.47 -2.34 12.35
CA SER A 83 0.94 -2.43 11.98
C SER A 83 1.28 -3.76 11.29
N GLY A 84 0.72 -4.87 11.78
CA GLY A 84 0.90 -6.19 11.17
C GLY A 84 0.27 -6.28 9.78
N ILE A 85 -0.95 -5.78 9.65
CA ILE A 85 -1.67 -5.67 8.38
C ILE A 85 -0.89 -4.80 7.37
N ALA A 86 -0.37 -3.66 7.82
CA ALA A 86 0.41 -2.76 6.97
C ALA A 86 1.65 -3.47 6.42
N ARG A 87 2.39 -4.18 7.29
CA ARG A 87 3.63 -4.91 6.97
C ARG A 87 3.42 -6.19 6.17
N ALA A 88 2.27 -6.85 6.30
CA ALA A 88 2.06 -8.17 5.69
C ALA A 88 2.09 -8.12 4.16
N ASP A 89 2.67 -9.13 3.52
CA ASP A 89 2.62 -9.23 2.06
C ASP A 89 1.27 -9.78 1.59
N VAL A 90 0.70 -10.67 2.39
CA VAL A 90 -0.63 -11.25 2.19
C VAL A 90 -1.39 -11.15 3.52
N VAL A 91 -2.63 -10.67 3.45
CA VAL A 91 -3.56 -10.74 4.59
C VAL A 91 -4.60 -11.82 4.28
N VAL A 92 -4.55 -12.89 5.05
CA VAL A 92 -5.50 -14.01 4.93
C VAL A 92 -6.65 -13.75 5.88
N PHE A 93 -7.87 -13.66 5.36
CA PHE A 93 -9.11 -13.61 6.12
C PHE A 93 -9.75 -14.99 6.11
N TRP A 94 -9.64 -15.74 7.21
CA TRP A 94 -10.44 -16.96 7.40
C TRP A 94 -11.62 -16.67 8.33
N ILE A 95 -12.84 -16.91 7.86
CA ILE A 95 -14.07 -16.59 8.58
C ILE A 95 -14.88 -17.88 8.85
N PRO A 96 -14.47 -18.71 9.82
CA PRO A 96 -15.23 -19.87 10.29
C PRO A 96 -16.33 -19.41 11.24
N ARG A 97 -17.22 -18.55 10.73
CA ARG A 97 -18.17 -17.82 11.56
C ARG A 97 -19.10 -18.78 12.28
N ASP A 98 -19.31 -18.51 13.55
CA ASP A 98 -20.45 -19.01 14.31
C ASP A 98 -21.09 -17.80 15.00
N LEU A 99 -22.40 -17.60 14.83
CA LEU A 99 -23.05 -16.36 15.29
C LEU A 99 -23.09 -16.23 16.82
N VAL A 100 -22.88 -17.32 17.56
CA VAL A 100 -22.92 -17.35 19.02
C VAL A 100 -21.52 -17.24 19.60
N THR A 101 -20.59 -18.04 19.09
CA THR A 101 -19.28 -18.27 19.69
C THR A 101 -18.16 -17.52 18.97
N LEU A 102 -18.30 -17.28 17.67
CA LEU A 102 -17.24 -16.73 16.83
C LEU A 102 -17.79 -15.80 15.72
N PRO A 103 -18.45 -14.68 16.07
CA PRO A 103 -19.27 -13.91 15.13
C PRO A 103 -18.45 -13.10 14.11
N GLY A 104 -17.18 -12.78 14.39
CA GLY A 104 -16.31 -12.11 13.43
C GLY A 104 -16.79 -10.73 12.98
N LEU A 105 -17.25 -9.89 13.90
CA LEU A 105 -17.83 -8.59 13.58
C LEU A 105 -16.78 -7.58 13.13
N THR A 106 -15.67 -7.45 13.86
CA THR A 106 -14.54 -6.58 13.50
C THR A 106 -13.87 -7.00 12.20
N THR A 107 -13.76 -8.32 11.99
CA THR A 107 -13.27 -8.90 10.73
C THR A 107 -14.04 -8.40 9.49
N ASN A 108 -15.32 -8.05 9.62
CA ASN A 108 -16.08 -7.47 8.50
C ASN A 108 -15.56 -6.10 8.08
N ASP A 109 -15.14 -5.30 9.06
CA ASP A 109 -14.64 -3.94 8.87
C ASP A 109 -13.22 -3.97 8.30
N GLU A 110 -12.33 -4.80 8.88
CA GLU A 110 -10.98 -5.08 8.37
C GLU A 110 -11.01 -5.56 6.91
N TRP A 111 -11.85 -6.56 6.61
CA TRP A 111 -12.10 -7.01 5.23
C TRP A 111 -12.63 -5.87 4.36
N GLY A 112 -13.52 -5.05 4.92
CA GLY A 112 -14.08 -3.85 4.30
C GLY A 112 -13.00 -2.92 3.77
N GLY A 113 -11.98 -2.61 4.59
CA GLY A 113 -10.85 -1.76 4.22
C GLY A 113 -9.88 -2.43 3.25
N LEU A 114 -9.64 -3.73 3.37
CA LEU A 114 -8.54 -4.41 2.66
C LEU A 114 -8.92 -5.15 1.39
N LYS A 115 -10.21 -5.40 1.11
CA LYS A 115 -10.66 -6.20 -0.05
C LYS A 115 -10.19 -5.70 -1.42
N MET A 116 -9.81 -4.42 -1.54
CA MET A 116 -9.27 -3.83 -2.78
C MET A 116 -7.76 -3.62 -2.76
N SER A 117 -7.07 -4.01 -1.68
CA SER A 117 -5.63 -3.76 -1.49
C SER A 117 -4.71 -4.54 -2.44
N GLY A 118 -5.25 -5.55 -3.15
CA GLY A 118 -4.46 -6.50 -3.94
C GLY A 118 -3.64 -7.50 -3.12
N ARG A 119 -3.70 -7.43 -1.78
CA ARG A 119 -2.99 -8.32 -0.84
C ARG A 119 -3.91 -9.19 0.00
N ALA A 120 -5.22 -8.87 0.04
CA ALA A 120 -6.19 -9.61 0.83
C ALA A 120 -6.70 -10.85 0.10
N MET A 121 -6.79 -11.96 0.81
CA MET A 121 -7.44 -13.19 0.37
C MET A 121 -8.50 -13.59 1.40
N LEU A 122 -9.63 -14.12 0.93
CA LEU A 122 -10.75 -14.48 1.79
C LEU A 122 -10.98 -15.99 1.76
N GLY A 123 -11.37 -16.57 2.88
CA GLY A 123 -12.04 -17.86 2.88
C GLY A 123 -13.03 -18.01 4.02
N ALA A 124 -13.99 -18.89 3.82
CA ALA A 124 -14.95 -19.29 4.83
C ALA A 124 -15.43 -20.71 4.54
N PRO A 125 -15.72 -21.53 5.57
CA PRO A 125 -16.42 -22.79 5.37
C PRO A 125 -17.71 -22.61 4.57
N PRO A 126 -18.12 -23.57 3.70
CA PRO A 126 -19.32 -23.44 2.88
C PRO A 126 -20.61 -23.19 3.67
N ASP A 127 -20.65 -23.71 4.90
CA ASP A 127 -21.76 -23.62 5.84
C ASP A 127 -21.65 -22.44 6.82
N ALA A 128 -20.58 -21.65 6.77
CA ALA A 128 -20.42 -20.49 7.63
C ALA A 128 -21.54 -19.46 7.35
N PRO A 129 -22.38 -19.12 8.36
CA PRO A 129 -23.51 -18.24 8.17
C PRO A 129 -23.05 -16.82 7.84
N LYS A 130 -23.85 -16.13 7.00
CA LYS A 130 -23.70 -14.68 6.74
C LYS A 130 -22.34 -14.25 6.19
N THR A 131 -21.64 -15.11 5.45
CA THR A 131 -20.37 -14.80 4.74
C THR A 131 -20.56 -14.47 3.26
N GLY A 132 -21.78 -14.68 2.73
CA GLY A 132 -22.09 -14.49 1.31
C GLY A 132 -21.84 -13.06 0.78
N TYR A 133 -21.97 -12.05 1.63
CA TYR A 133 -21.70 -10.65 1.25
C TYR A 133 -20.21 -10.41 1.01
N GLN A 134 -19.35 -10.92 1.89
CA GLN A 134 -17.90 -10.85 1.78
C GLN A 134 -17.42 -11.57 0.52
N LEU A 135 -17.91 -12.80 0.30
CA LEU A 135 -17.61 -13.61 -0.89
C LEU A 135 -18.06 -12.95 -2.20
N TYR A 136 -19.23 -12.29 -2.20
CA TYR A 136 -19.70 -11.52 -3.35
C TYR A 136 -18.72 -10.39 -3.72
N TYR A 137 -18.29 -9.61 -2.72
CA TYR A 137 -17.37 -8.50 -2.97
C TYR A 137 -15.94 -8.96 -3.28
N ALA A 138 -15.51 -10.11 -2.75
CA ALA A 138 -14.25 -10.73 -3.16
C ALA A 138 -14.26 -10.98 -4.68
N ARG A 139 -15.32 -11.62 -5.20
CA ARG A 139 -15.51 -11.83 -6.65
C ARG A 139 -15.60 -10.53 -7.43
N LYS A 140 -16.36 -9.55 -6.92
CA LYS A 140 -16.55 -8.25 -7.59
C LYS A 140 -15.23 -7.50 -7.82
N TYR A 141 -14.31 -7.57 -6.85
CA TYR A 141 -13.03 -6.86 -6.90
C TYR A 141 -11.84 -7.75 -7.25
N GLY A 142 -12.08 -9.03 -7.56
CA GLY A 142 -11.02 -9.98 -7.94
C GLY A 142 -10.12 -10.41 -6.78
N ALA A 143 -10.54 -10.23 -5.52
CA ALA A 143 -9.83 -10.80 -4.38
C ALA A 143 -10.05 -12.32 -4.35
N PRO A 144 -8.97 -13.14 -4.25
CA PRO A 144 -9.10 -14.59 -4.17
C PRO A 144 -10.03 -15.02 -3.02
N ALA A 145 -10.91 -15.98 -3.29
CA ALA A 145 -11.88 -16.50 -2.34
C ALA A 145 -11.87 -18.04 -2.34
N PHE A 146 -11.84 -18.63 -1.15
CA PHE A 146 -11.73 -20.08 -0.96
C PHE A 146 -12.79 -20.58 0.03
N ASP A 147 -13.13 -21.85 -0.06
CA ASP A 147 -14.10 -22.50 0.84
C ASP A 147 -13.44 -23.38 1.92
N ASN A 148 -12.12 -23.51 1.88
CA ASN A 148 -11.34 -24.27 2.86
C ASN A 148 -10.02 -23.56 3.20
N LEU A 149 -9.55 -23.78 4.42
CA LEU A 149 -8.37 -23.11 4.98
C LEU A 149 -7.07 -23.55 4.27
N SER A 150 -6.98 -24.82 3.86
CA SER A 150 -5.76 -25.36 3.25
C SER A 150 -5.46 -24.71 1.90
N ASP A 151 -6.45 -24.61 1.01
CA ASP A 151 -6.27 -23.97 -0.31
C ASP A 151 -6.00 -22.47 -0.18
N LEU A 152 -6.65 -21.81 0.78
CA LEU A 152 -6.41 -20.40 1.09
C LEU A 152 -4.95 -20.15 1.48
N LEU A 153 -4.41 -20.97 2.39
CA LEU A 153 -3.02 -20.83 2.83
C LEU A 153 -2.02 -21.23 1.75
N ALA A 154 -2.33 -22.25 0.95
CA ALA A 154 -1.51 -22.63 -0.20
C ALA A 154 -1.44 -21.47 -1.22
N ALA A 155 -2.55 -20.80 -1.49
CA ALA A 155 -2.60 -19.63 -2.35
C ALA A 155 -1.81 -18.44 -1.77
N ALA A 156 -1.88 -18.22 -0.45
CA ALA A 156 -1.11 -17.18 0.22
C ALA A 156 0.41 -17.41 0.09
N VAL A 157 0.87 -18.64 0.34
CA VAL A 157 2.28 -19.03 0.15
C VAL A 157 2.71 -18.87 -1.31
N ALA A 158 1.85 -19.28 -2.26
CA ALA A 158 2.12 -19.12 -3.69
C ALA A 158 2.24 -17.65 -4.12
N ALA A 159 1.41 -16.76 -3.58
CA ALA A 159 1.47 -15.33 -3.85
C ALA A 159 2.75 -14.67 -3.32
N ILE A 160 3.24 -15.12 -2.15
CA ILE A 160 4.57 -14.71 -1.66
C ILE A 160 5.66 -15.24 -2.60
N GLY A 161 5.58 -16.50 -3.01
CA GLY A 161 6.53 -17.13 -3.92
C GLY A 161 7.96 -17.08 -3.38
N ARG A 162 8.92 -16.57 -4.16
CA ARG A 162 10.32 -16.41 -3.70
C ARG A 162 10.49 -15.38 -2.58
N GLY A 163 9.50 -14.52 -2.36
CA GLY A 163 9.60 -13.40 -1.43
C GLY A 163 10.75 -12.44 -1.75
N ALA A 164 11.10 -11.61 -0.77
CA ALA A 164 12.27 -10.75 -0.71
C ALA A 164 12.51 -10.36 0.76
N ARG A 165 13.76 -10.53 1.22
CA ARG A 165 14.16 -10.03 2.55
C ARG A 165 14.17 -8.50 2.54
N ARG A 166 13.60 -7.90 3.59
CA ARG A 166 13.57 -6.43 3.81
C ARG A 166 13.95 -6.11 5.25
N VAL A 167 14.53 -4.92 5.49
CA VAL A 167 15.11 -4.53 6.78
C VAL A 167 14.78 -3.08 7.09
N GLY A 168 14.60 -2.74 8.37
CA GLY A 168 14.30 -1.38 8.82
C GLY A 168 13.01 -0.87 8.20
N GLY A 169 13.04 0.35 7.66
CA GLY A 169 11.87 0.92 6.98
C GLY A 169 11.49 0.20 5.68
N ASP A 170 12.37 -0.59 5.09
CA ASP A 170 11.99 -1.41 3.93
C ASP A 170 11.02 -2.53 4.34
N ALA A 171 11.06 -2.97 5.61
CA ALA A 171 10.18 -4.03 6.12
C ALA A 171 8.69 -3.61 6.16
N SER A 172 8.39 -2.32 6.10
CA SER A 172 7.00 -1.84 5.98
C SER A 172 6.50 -1.75 4.54
N ALA A 173 7.34 -2.04 3.54
CA ALA A 173 6.93 -2.09 2.13
C ALA A 173 6.51 -3.53 1.72
N PRO A 174 5.20 -3.81 1.52
CA PRO A 174 4.74 -5.13 1.12
C PRO A 174 5.25 -5.53 -0.26
N LEU A 175 5.31 -6.83 -0.55
CA LEU A 175 5.92 -7.41 -1.76
C LEU A 175 5.25 -6.88 -3.02
N LEU A 176 3.94 -6.63 -2.96
CA LEU A 176 3.19 -6.01 -4.04
C LEU A 176 3.82 -4.68 -4.48
N LEU A 177 4.14 -3.81 -3.52
CA LEU A 177 4.77 -2.52 -3.75
C LEU A 177 6.27 -2.68 -4.04
N TRP A 178 6.98 -3.47 -3.23
CA TRP A 178 8.42 -3.73 -3.33
C TRP A 178 8.83 -4.25 -4.72
N ARG A 179 7.96 -5.07 -5.33
CA ARG A 179 8.15 -5.61 -6.68
C ARG A 179 7.74 -4.65 -7.79
N SER A 180 7.09 -3.53 -7.48
CA SER A 180 6.68 -2.58 -8.51
C SER A 180 7.92 -1.84 -9.08
N PRO A 181 8.01 -1.67 -10.42
CA PRO A 181 9.11 -0.92 -11.03
C PRO A 181 9.18 0.53 -10.52
N ALA A 182 8.03 1.18 -10.36
CA ALA A 182 7.94 2.57 -9.90
C ALA A 182 8.49 2.75 -8.48
N PHE A 183 8.12 1.86 -7.54
CA PHE A 183 8.65 1.91 -6.19
C PHE A 183 10.16 1.67 -6.16
N ARG A 184 10.67 0.65 -6.87
CA ARG A 184 12.11 0.38 -6.92
C ARG A 184 12.91 1.56 -7.48
N ALA A 185 12.37 2.25 -8.50
CA ALA A 185 13.01 3.43 -9.06
C ALA A 185 13.05 4.59 -8.05
N TRP A 186 11.92 4.86 -7.37
CA TRP A 186 11.83 5.87 -6.32
C TRP A 186 12.76 5.57 -5.13
N HIS A 187 12.70 4.34 -4.60
CA HIS A 187 13.52 3.88 -3.47
C HIS A 187 15.02 3.94 -3.78
N LYS A 188 15.42 3.51 -4.98
CA LYS A 188 16.82 3.64 -5.43
C LYS A 188 17.28 5.09 -5.48
N ALA A 189 16.44 5.99 -5.98
CA ALA A 189 16.78 7.41 -6.07
C ALA A 189 16.86 8.07 -4.69
N LEU A 190 15.98 7.68 -3.76
CA LEU A 190 16.02 8.06 -2.35
C LEU A 190 17.36 7.69 -1.71
N GLY A 191 17.78 6.43 -1.83
CA GLY A 191 19.10 5.98 -1.34
C GLY A 191 20.28 6.65 -2.06
N SER A 192 20.17 6.93 -3.36
CA SER A 192 21.23 7.63 -4.13
C SER A 192 21.41 9.09 -3.70
N ALA A 193 20.38 9.70 -3.12
CA ALA A 193 20.43 11.03 -2.51
C ALA A 193 20.92 11.02 -1.05
N GLY A 194 21.25 9.84 -0.50
CA GLY A 194 21.65 9.67 0.90
C GLY A 194 20.47 9.61 1.89
N ASN A 195 19.24 9.57 1.40
CA ASN A 195 18.04 9.48 2.23
C ASN A 195 17.72 8.02 2.59
N GLU A 196 16.97 7.81 3.66
CA GLU A 196 16.61 6.46 4.14
C GLU A 196 15.10 6.34 4.39
N LEU A 197 14.49 5.25 3.92
CA LEU A 197 13.11 4.92 4.27
C LEU A 197 13.07 4.47 5.74
N ARG A 198 12.21 5.13 6.54
CA ARG A 198 11.98 4.79 7.95
C ARG A 198 10.70 4.00 8.14
N ASP A 199 9.65 4.38 7.42
CA ASP A 199 8.37 3.68 7.43
C ASP A 199 7.54 3.99 6.19
N LEU A 200 6.52 3.18 5.91
CA LEU A 200 5.64 3.30 4.77
C LEU A 200 4.27 2.65 5.04
N ARG A 201 3.22 3.33 4.59
CA ARG A 201 1.86 2.81 4.52
C ARG A 201 1.32 2.94 3.10
N ILE A 202 0.64 1.91 2.61
CA ILE A 202 -0.16 2.00 1.39
C ILE A 202 -1.52 2.57 1.77
N GLU A 203 -1.82 3.77 1.28
CA GLU A 203 -3.10 4.46 1.53
C GLU A 203 -4.17 3.97 0.56
N TRP A 204 -3.79 3.74 -0.69
CA TRP A 204 -4.68 3.18 -1.70
C TRP A 204 -3.88 2.55 -2.84
N VAL A 205 -4.53 1.61 -3.53
CA VAL A 205 -4.07 1.02 -4.76
C VAL A 205 -5.15 1.19 -5.82
N ALA A 206 -4.76 1.36 -7.07
CA ALA A 206 -5.69 1.26 -8.18
C ALA A 206 -5.09 0.44 -9.33
N PRO A 207 -5.89 -0.38 -9.99
CA PRO A 207 -5.49 -0.96 -11.27
C PRO A 207 -5.45 0.12 -12.36
N ILE A 208 -4.52 -0.01 -13.29
CA ILE A 208 -4.52 0.74 -14.55
C ILE A 208 -5.02 -0.21 -15.63
N GLY A 209 -6.25 -0.02 -16.11
CA GLY A 209 -6.87 -0.94 -17.07
C GLY A 209 -7.24 -2.29 -16.45
N SER A 210 -6.97 -3.39 -17.17
CA SER A 210 -7.30 -4.77 -16.76
C SER A 210 -6.12 -5.56 -16.17
N SER A 211 -4.97 -4.92 -15.96
CA SER A 211 -3.76 -5.55 -15.39
C SER A 211 -3.66 -5.34 -13.87
N ALA A 212 -2.64 -5.98 -13.27
CA ALA A 212 -2.27 -5.89 -11.86
C ALA A 212 -2.21 -4.43 -11.35
N PRO A 213 -2.35 -4.18 -10.03
CA PRO A 213 -2.27 -2.83 -9.48
C PRO A 213 -0.91 -2.21 -9.82
N GLU A 214 -0.97 -1.14 -10.59
CA GLU A 214 0.18 -0.39 -11.06
C GLU A 214 0.20 1.03 -10.47
N PHE A 215 -0.90 1.47 -9.86
CA PHE A 215 -1.03 2.78 -9.23
C PHE A 215 -1.06 2.66 -7.72
N PHE A 216 -0.16 3.37 -7.03
CA PHE A 216 -0.09 3.38 -5.57
C PHE A 216 -0.07 4.80 -5.02
N GLY A 217 -0.83 5.03 -3.94
CA GLY A 217 -0.64 6.14 -3.04
C GLY A 217 -0.04 5.62 -1.75
N ILE A 218 1.10 6.18 -1.37
CA ILE A 218 1.81 5.78 -0.15
C ILE A 218 2.09 6.99 0.74
N SER A 219 2.00 6.79 2.04
CA SER A 219 2.56 7.71 3.05
C SER A 219 3.91 7.13 3.47
N ALA A 220 5.00 7.87 3.29
CA ALA A 220 6.35 7.40 3.56
C ALA A 220 7.06 8.35 4.54
N SER A 221 7.57 7.80 5.64
CA SER A 221 8.46 8.51 6.54
C SER A 221 9.89 8.28 6.09
N VAL A 222 10.60 9.36 5.77
CA VAL A 222 11.93 9.33 5.16
C VAL A 222 12.88 10.17 5.99
N PHE A 223 14.00 9.60 6.38
CA PHE A 223 15.13 10.36 6.88
C PHE A 223 15.84 11.05 5.72
N VAL A 224 16.00 12.35 5.86
CA VAL A 224 16.54 13.25 4.86
C VAL A 224 17.92 13.69 5.30
N ALA A 225 18.96 13.20 4.62
CA ALA A 225 20.33 13.48 5.04
C ALA A 225 20.72 14.95 4.92
N ALA A 226 20.19 15.67 3.92
CA ALA A 226 20.47 17.09 3.73
C ALA A 226 19.93 17.98 4.88
N ASP A 227 18.85 17.54 5.51
CA ASP A 227 18.13 18.30 6.54
C ASP A 227 18.33 17.70 7.95
N ASP A 228 19.00 16.55 8.05
CA ASP A 228 19.16 15.73 9.27
C ASP A 228 17.83 15.52 10.03
N ALA A 229 16.76 15.22 9.27
CA ALA A 229 15.41 15.17 9.80
C ALA A 229 14.58 14.04 9.19
N VAL A 230 13.59 13.54 9.92
CA VAL A 230 12.57 12.62 9.40
C VAL A 230 11.37 13.42 8.92
N VAL A 231 10.97 13.20 7.67
CA VAL A 231 9.82 13.86 7.04
C VAL A 231 8.85 12.80 6.55
N THR A 232 7.57 12.96 6.88
CA THR A 232 6.49 12.17 6.30
C THR A 232 5.98 12.84 5.03
N GLN A 233 5.94 12.10 3.93
CA GLN A 233 5.52 12.59 2.62
C GLN A 233 4.53 11.65 1.95
N THR A 234 3.59 12.21 1.20
CA THR A 234 2.70 11.45 0.32
C THR A 234 3.39 11.26 -1.03
N VAL A 235 3.57 10.00 -1.44
CA VAL A 235 4.16 9.65 -2.74
C VAL A 235 3.12 8.95 -3.58
N VAL A 236 3.04 9.36 -4.84
CA VAL A 236 2.09 8.85 -5.82
C VAL A 236 2.89 8.16 -6.92
N LEU A 237 2.78 6.83 -7.01
CA LEU A 237 3.56 6.01 -7.93
C LEU A 237 2.68 5.62 -9.13
N ARG A 238 2.89 6.30 -10.27
CA ARG A 238 2.20 6.07 -11.55
C ARG A 238 3.23 5.74 -12.63
N PRO A 239 3.32 4.47 -13.08
CA PRO A 239 4.30 4.08 -14.09
C PRO A 239 4.01 4.68 -15.48
N ASP A 240 2.80 5.18 -15.72
CA ASP A 240 2.37 5.87 -16.94
C ASP A 240 2.60 7.39 -16.91
N ILE A 241 3.11 7.94 -15.80
CA ILE A 241 3.36 9.38 -15.64
C ILE A 241 4.86 9.63 -15.57
N ASP A 242 5.35 10.45 -16.50
CA ASP A 242 6.74 10.88 -16.57
C ASP A 242 6.97 12.24 -15.90
N ALA A 243 5.93 13.09 -15.77
CA ALA A 243 6.01 14.37 -15.05
C ALA A 243 4.66 14.85 -14.50
N LEU A 244 4.71 15.49 -13.33
CA LEU A 244 3.61 16.26 -12.73
C LEU A 244 3.88 17.75 -12.94
N VAL A 245 2.93 18.48 -13.52
CA VAL A 245 3.04 19.92 -13.83
C VAL A 245 1.90 20.64 -13.12
N LEU A 246 2.18 21.51 -12.16
CA LEU A 246 1.12 22.31 -11.51
C LEU A 246 1.05 23.68 -12.18
N LEU A 247 -0.06 23.90 -12.86
CA LEU A 247 -0.45 25.09 -13.60
C LEU A 247 -1.00 26.12 -12.60
N THR A 248 -0.22 27.11 -12.19
CA THR A 248 -0.79 28.21 -11.40
C THR A 248 -1.46 29.24 -12.31
N ASP A 249 -2.75 29.49 -12.10
CA ASP A 249 -3.32 30.83 -12.30
C ASP A 249 -3.42 31.52 -10.93
N GLU A 250 -3.36 32.86 -10.87
CA GLU A 250 -3.31 33.63 -9.61
C GLU A 250 -4.53 33.38 -8.69
N HIS A 251 -5.61 32.77 -9.19
CA HIS A 251 -6.90 32.61 -8.53
C HIS A 251 -7.42 31.16 -8.52
N ALA A 252 -6.81 30.25 -9.29
CA ALA A 252 -7.15 28.82 -9.36
C ALA A 252 -5.91 27.98 -9.80
N PRO A 253 -5.24 27.29 -8.87
CA PRO A 253 -4.21 26.33 -9.25
C PRO A 253 -4.85 25.13 -9.96
N ARG A 254 -4.34 24.80 -11.14
CA ARG A 254 -4.67 23.61 -11.93
C ARG A 254 -3.50 22.62 -11.86
N VAL A 255 -3.77 21.33 -12.02
CA VAL A 255 -2.73 20.29 -12.07
C VAL A 255 -2.86 19.57 -13.41
N ALA A 256 -1.77 19.52 -14.18
CA ALA A 256 -1.63 18.74 -15.39
C ALA A 256 -0.68 17.56 -15.16
N LEU A 257 -1.11 16.38 -15.61
CA LEU A 257 -0.31 15.16 -15.61
C LEU A 257 0.25 15.00 -17.02
N ILE A 258 1.58 14.99 -17.17
CA ILE A 258 2.22 14.75 -18.47
C ILE A 258 2.69 13.31 -18.52
N THR A 259 2.24 12.62 -19.57
CA THR A 259 2.69 11.27 -19.93
C THR A 259 3.59 11.38 -21.18
N GLY A 260 4.83 10.88 -21.09
CA GLY A 260 5.87 10.93 -22.13
C GLY A 260 7.28 11.30 -21.58
N PRO A 261 8.39 10.73 -22.12
CA PRO A 261 9.74 10.97 -21.61
C PRO A 261 10.09 12.47 -21.51
N ILE A 262 10.67 12.90 -20.39
CA ILE A 262 11.10 14.30 -20.21
C ILE A 262 12.05 14.78 -21.32
N ALA A 263 12.91 13.90 -21.85
CA ALA A 263 13.83 14.22 -22.95
C ALA A 263 13.12 14.62 -24.26
N THR A 264 11.88 14.16 -24.49
CA THR A 264 11.06 14.57 -25.64
C THR A 264 10.37 15.93 -25.46
N LEU A 265 10.40 16.50 -24.25
CA LEU A 265 9.80 17.80 -23.93
C LEU A 265 10.81 18.97 -24.02
N THR A 266 12.11 18.68 -23.93
CA THR A 266 13.17 19.70 -23.84
C THR A 266 13.80 20.11 -25.16
N GLY A 267 13.38 19.52 -26.29
CA GLY A 267 13.63 20.01 -27.66
C GLY A 267 15.04 20.51 -27.95
N ASP A 268 15.96 19.59 -28.28
CA ASP A 268 16.93 19.84 -29.35
C ASP A 268 16.13 20.14 -30.65
N PRO A 269 16.44 21.17 -31.47
CA PRO A 269 15.55 21.67 -32.53
C PRO A 269 15.26 20.69 -33.68
N GLY A 270 15.83 19.49 -33.65
CA GLY A 270 15.79 18.51 -34.74
C GLY A 270 14.89 17.29 -34.53
N VAL A 271 14.25 17.08 -33.37
CA VAL A 271 13.40 15.90 -33.14
C VAL A 271 11.94 16.30 -33.03
N GLY A 272 11.17 15.91 -34.05
CA GLY A 272 9.74 16.21 -34.18
C GLY A 272 8.94 15.79 -32.94
N THR A 273 8.21 16.76 -32.41
CA THR A 273 7.29 16.64 -31.27
C THR A 273 6.11 15.75 -31.64
N SER A 274 6.04 14.52 -31.11
CA SER A 274 4.82 13.69 -31.17
C SER A 274 3.67 14.22 -30.30
N LEU A 275 3.90 15.31 -29.55
CA LEU A 275 2.99 15.88 -28.55
C LEU A 275 2.35 17.21 -28.96
N GLY A 276 2.71 17.82 -30.10
CA GLY A 276 2.11 19.08 -30.58
C GLY A 276 2.34 20.32 -29.70
N ILE A 277 3.01 20.17 -28.54
CA ILE A 277 3.36 21.26 -27.63
C ILE A 277 4.84 21.58 -27.83
N LYS A 278 5.14 22.79 -28.31
CA LYS A 278 6.47 23.39 -28.19
C LYS A 278 6.52 24.17 -26.89
N LEU A 279 7.17 23.61 -25.87
CA LEU A 279 7.49 24.37 -24.66
C LEU A 279 8.55 25.40 -25.02
N ASP A 280 8.30 26.67 -24.70
CA ASP A 280 9.29 27.73 -24.84
C ASP A 280 10.28 27.64 -23.66
N PRO A 281 11.57 27.29 -23.90
CA PRO A 281 12.55 27.12 -22.83
C PRO A 281 12.77 28.38 -22.00
N SER A 282 12.53 29.56 -22.58
CA SER A 282 12.66 30.85 -21.89
C SER A 282 11.57 31.10 -20.85
N ARG A 283 10.47 30.33 -20.91
CA ARG A 283 9.30 30.43 -20.03
C ARG A 283 9.29 29.35 -18.93
N LEU A 284 10.30 28.49 -18.90
CA LEU A 284 10.54 27.57 -17.80
C LEU A 284 11.08 28.37 -16.61
N VAL A 285 10.24 28.57 -15.59
CA VAL A 285 10.69 29.16 -14.34
C VAL A 285 11.37 28.07 -13.51
N ARG A 286 12.68 28.18 -13.32
CA ARG A 286 13.38 27.38 -12.30
C ARG A 286 12.85 27.80 -10.93
N VAL A 287 12.13 26.89 -10.28
CA VAL A 287 11.81 27.05 -8.86
C VAL A 287 13.04 26.58 -8.08
N GLY A 288 13.93 27.52 -7.77
CA GLY A 288 15.17 27.29 -7.01
C GLY A 288 16.46 27.27 -7.85
N SER A 289 17.58 27.56 -7.19
CA SER A 289 18.95 27.58 -7.77
C SER A 289 19.58 26.19 -7.93
N GLY A 290 18.85 25.12 -7.61
CA GLY A 290 19.32 23.73 -7.73
C GLY A 290 19.25 23.21 -9.16
N ALA A 291 20.14 22.29 -9.51
CA ALA A 291 20.13 21.54 -10.76
C ALA A 291 18.80 20.78 -10.97
N LEU A 292 18.58 20.24 -12.18
CA LEU A 292 17.58 19.21 -12.44
C LEU A 292 17.80 18.04 -11.45
N ALA A 293 17.13 18.09 -10.30
CA ALA A 293 17.07 16.97 -9.39
C ALA A 293 15.90 16.09 -9.83
N SER A 294 16.11 14.79 -9.81
CA SER A 294 15.01 13.83 -9.93
C SER A 294 13.98 14.17 -8.84
N ALA A 295 12.69 14.16 -9.15
CA ALA A 295 11.63 14.36 -8.15
C ALA A 295 11.68 13.34 -6.99
N ALA A 296 12.45 12.26 -7.15
CA ALA A 296 12.74 11.29 -6.11
C ALA A 296 13.92 11.66 -5.17
N ALA A 297 14.68 12.72 -5.48
CA ALA A 297 15.90 13.14 -4.76
C ALA A 297 15.70 14.38 -3.88
N THR A 298 14.50 14.96 -3.86
CA THR A 298 14.19 16.21 -3.14
C THR A 298 13.14 15.95 -2.08
N SER A 299 13.60 15.81 -0.85
CA SER A 299 12.76 15.87 0.34
C SER A 299 12.01 17.20 0.43
N GLY A 300 10.77 17.17 0.88
CA GLY A 300 10.02 18.38 1.25
C GLY A 300 9.60 19.29 0.09
N GLN A 301 9.87 18.92 -1.17
CA GLN A 301 9.40 19.66 -2.35
C GLN A 301 8.68 18.72 -3.31
N ALA A 302 7.36 18.90 -3.44
CA ALA A 302 6.68 18.47 -4.64
C ALA A 302 7.27 19.28 -5.80
N HIS A 303 8.00 18.64 -6.72
CA HIS A 303 8.41 19.28 -7.95
C HIS A 303 7.18 19.50 -8.83
N VAL A 304 6.57 20.66 -8.59
CA VAL A 304 5.72 21.34 -9.53
C VAL A 304 6.62 21.94 -10.59
N PHE A 305 6.65 21.34 -11.77
CA PHE A 305 7.00 22.14 -12.94
C PHE A 305 5.82 23.07 -13.18
N GLY A 306 5.96 24.36 -12.89
CA GLY A 306 4.95 25.36 -13.22
C GLY A 306 5.12 25.81 -14.66
N TYR A 307 4.25 25.37 -15.58
CA TYR A 307 4.23 25.89 -16.95
C TYR A 307 2.86 26.53 -17.23
N LYS A 308 2.81 27.86 -17.39
CA LYS A 308 1.57 28.57 -17.70
C LYS A 308 1.23 28.42 -19.19
N LEU A 309 0.25 27.56 -19.50
CA LEU A 309 -0.28 27.39 -20.85
C LEU A 309 -1.06 28.64 -21.29
N ARG A 310 -0.94 28.99 -22.57
CA ARG A 310 -1.86 29.92 -23.25
C ARG A 310 -3.16 29.18 -23.58
N SER A 311 -4.26 29.92 -23.76
CA SER A 311 -5.57 29.34 -24.11
C SER A 311 -5.49 28.45 -25.36
N SER A 312 -4.72 28.84 -26.37
CA SER A 312 -4.49 28.06 -27.59
C SER A 312 -3.72 26.75 -27.38
N GLU A 313 -2.89 26.68 -26.33
CA GLU A 313 -2.15 25.46 -25.97
C GLU A 313 -3.03 24.51 -25.15
N ALA A 314 -3.94 25.05 -24.32
CA ALA A 314 -4.96 24.28 -23.60
C ALA A 314 -5.99 23.66 -24.56
N GLU A 315 -6.43 24.43 -25.57
CA GLU A 315 -7.35 23.97 -26.62
C GLU A 315 -6.73 22.84 -27.48
N ALA A 316 -5.42 22.89 -27.75
CA ALA A 316 -4.72 21.84 -28.50
C ALA A 316 -4.60 20.51 -27.72
N VAL A 317 -4.49 20.58 -26.39
CA VAL A 317 -4.50 19.38 -25.51
C VAL A 317 -5.85 18.67 -25.57
N GLU A 318 -6.94 19.44 -25.52
CA GLU A 318 -8.31 18.91 -25.60
C GLU A 318 -8.65 18.37 -27.00
N ALA A 319 -8.19 19.06 -28.07
CA ALA A 319 -8.36 18.64 -29.46
C ALA A 319 -7.61 17.33 -29.81
N GLY A 320 -6.54 17.00 -29.07
CA GLY A 320 -5.79 15.74 -29.21
C GLY A 320 -6.47 14.52 -28.56
N GLY A 321 -7.72 14.64 -28.09
CA GLY A 321 -8.48 13.55 -27.47
C GLY A 321 -8.09 13.27 -26.01
N ARG A 322 -7.39 14.21 -25.34
CA ARG A 322 -6.96 14.09 -23.94
C ARG A 322 -7.68 15.14 -23.10
N ARG A 323 -8.09 14.77 -21.88
CA ARG A 323 -8.91 15.63 -21.02
C ARG A 323 -8.03 16.33 -19.98
N LEU A 324 -8.06 17.66 -19.96
CA LEU A 324 -7.60 18.41 -18.79
C LEU A 324 -8.60 18.12 -17.66
N VAL A 325 -8.10 17.62 -16.53
CA VAL A 325 -8.95 17.39 -15.35
C VAL A 325 -8.88 18.64 -14.49
N GLU A 326 -9.99 19.37 -14.40
CA GLU A 326 -10.16 20.37 -13.35
C GLU A 326 -10.26 19.66 -12.01
N MET A 327 -9.36 19.97 -11.09
CA MET A 327 -9.57 19.62 -9.70
C MET A 327 -10.72 20.51 -9.19
N PRO A 328 -11.79 19.95 -8.61
CA PRO A 328 -12.86 20.78 -8.07
C PRO A 328 -12.29 21.75 -7.06
N THR A 329 -12.65 23.02 -7.17
CA THR A 329 -12.24 24.13 -6.27
C THR A 329 -12.81 24.02 -4.85
N GLY A 330 -13.21 22.82 -4.43
CA GLY A 330 -13.90 22.55 -3.17
C GLY A 330 -13.71 21.12 -2.69
N TRP A 331 -12.52 20.54 -2.84
CA TRP A 331 -12.18 19.28 -2.18
C TRP A 331 -11.94 19.56 -0.69
N THR A 332 -13.02 19.61 0.08
CA THR A 332 -12.93 19.46 1.54
C THR A 332 -12.72 17.98 1.82
N TRP A 333 -11.63 17.65 2.53
CA TRP A 333 -11.56 16.39 3.26
C TRP A 333 -12.90 16.20 3.99
N PRO A 334 -13.53 15.01 3.95
CA PRO A 334 -14.61 14.74 4.89
C PRO A 334 -14.05 15.05 6.28
N PRO A 335 -14.76 15.83 7.13
CA PRO A 335 -14.32 16.02 8.49
C PRO A 335 -14.14 14.63 9.08
N SER A 336 -12.98 14.41 9.69
CA SER A 336 -12.71 13.25 10.52
C SER A 336 -13.90 13.07 11.47
N ALA A 337 -14.69 12.03 11.22
CA ALA A 337 -15.75 11.59 12.12
C ALA A 337 -15.13 10.66 13.17
#